data_AF-A0A645J8F3-F1
#
_entry.id   AF-A0A645J8F3-F1
#
_cell.length_a   1.000
_cell.length_b   1.000
_cell.length_c   1.000
_cell.angle_alpha   90.00
_cell.angle_beta   90.00
_cell.angle_gamma   90.00
#
_symmetry.space_group_name_H-M   'P 1'
#
loop_
_entity.id
_entity.type
_entity.pdbx_description
1 polymer ?
#
loop_
_entity_poly.entity_id
_entity_poly.type
_entity_poly.pdbx_seq_one_letter_code
_entity_poly.pdbx_strand_id
1 'polypeptide(L)' 'MVPKATDVAVVAKLDEMFTAAYASKEFKEFLAKMGFGDGYLNSEDFAKLVETQAAQYGPVIAKYL' A
#
# COMPACT_ATOMS: atom_id res chain seq x y z
N MET A 1 -4.59 3.15 -1.20
CA MET A 1 -4.79 4.49 -0.61
C MET A 1 -6.20 4.95 -0.90
N VAL A 2 -6.83 5.62 0.06
CA VAL A 2 -8.18 6.20 -0.08
C VAL A 2 -8.16 7.69 0.26
N PRO A 3 -9.13 8.51 -0.20
CA PRO A 3 -9.22 9.91 0.21
C PRO A 3 -9.29 10.07 1.73
N LYS A 4 -8.68 11.12 2.27
CA LYS A 4 -8.59 11.36 3.73
C LYS A 4 -9.96 11.42 4.44
N ALA A 5 -11.00 11.87 3.73
CA ALA A 5 -12.35 11.98 4.26
C ALA A 5 -13.18 10.68 4.14
N THR A 6 -12.57 9.57 3.73
CA THR A 6 -13.26 8.27 3.63
C THR A 6 -13.66 7.80 5.02
N ASP A 7 -14.89 7.30 5.15
CA ASP A 7 -15.43 6.79 6.41
C ASP A 7 -14.60 5.62 6.96
N VAL A 8 -14.36 5.62 8.28
CA VAL A 8 -13.50 4.64 8.96
C VAL A 8 -14.02 3.21 8.80
N ALA A 9 -15.34 3.00 8.79
CA ALA A 9 -15.91 1.67 8.58
C ALA A 9 -15.68 1.18 7.14
N VAL A 10 -15.68 2.10 6.16
CA VAL A 10 -15.32 1.77 4.77
C VAL A 10 -13.84 1.43 4.68
N VAL A 11 -12.96 2.18 5.35
CA VAL A 11 -11.52 1.88 5.39
C VAL A 11 -11.27 0.50 6.01
N ALA A 12 -11.90 0.20 7.13
CA ALA A 12 -11.77 -1.10 7.80
C ALA A 12 -12.24 -2.26 6.90
N LYS A 13 -13.35 -2.08 6.18
CA LYS A 13 -13.85 -3.13 5.28
C LYS A 13 -12.91 -3.38 4.10
N LEU A 14 -12.31 -2.33 3.56
CA LEU A 14 -11.31 -2.46 2.50
C LEU A 14 -10.06 -3.19 3.01
N ASP A 15 -9.53 -2.83 4.18
CA ASP A 15 -8.35 -3.46 4.78
C ASP A 15 -8.56 -4.97 5.01
N GLU A 16 -9.75 -5.36 5.49
CA GLU A 16 -10.14 -6.77 5.64
C GLU A 16 -10.11 -7.52 4.29
N MET A 17 -10.75 -6.95 3.26
CA MET A 17 -10.82 -7.56 1.94
C MET A 17 -9.44 -7.67 1.27
N PHE A 18 -8.61 -6.64 1.38
CA PHE A 18 -7.25 -6.67 0.85
C PHE A 18 -6.39 -7.71 1.58
N THR A 19 -6.49 -7.79 2.90
CA THR A 19 -5.79 -8.81 3.69
C THR A 19 -6.19 -10.23 3.24
N ALA A 20 -7.49 -10.47 3.04
CA ALA A 20 -7.98 -11.76 2.54
C ALA A 20 -7.47 -12.07 1.12
N ALA A 21 -7.47 -11.08 0.21
CA ALA A 21 -6.94 -11.26 -1.14
C ALA A 21 -5.45 -11.62 -1.12
N TYR A 22 -4.64 -10.91 -0.33
CA TYR A 22 -3.21 -11.18 -0.17
C TYR A 22 -2.90 -12.48 0.58
N ALA A 23 -3.86 -13.08 1.30
CA ALA A 23 -3.74 -14.42 1.84
C ALA A 23 -4.02 -15.52 0.78
N SER A 24 -4.75 -15.20 -0.28
CA SER A 24 -5.15 -16.18 -1.29
C SER A 24 -3.99 -16.60 -2.20
N LYS A 25 -3.93 -17.91 -2.49
CA LYS A 25 -2.89 -18.50 -3.34
C LYS A 25 -2.96 -17.97 -4.78
N GLU A 26 -4.18 -17.90 -5.34
CA GLU A 26 -4.42 -17.43 -6.71
C GLU A 26 -3.89 -16.00 -6.92
N PHE A 27 -4.17 -15.11 -5.96
CA PHE A 27 -3.71 -13.73 -6.05
C PHE A 27 -2.19 -13.61 -5.91
N LYS A 28 -1.57 -14.38 -5.02
CA LYS A 28 -0.09 -14.43 -4.90
C LYS A 28 0.56 -14.94 -6.19
N GLU A 29 0.00 -15.99 -6.79
CA GLU A 29 0.49 -16.54 -8.06
C GLU A 29 0.33 -15.54 -9.22
N PHE A 30 -0.79 -14.83 -9.26
CA PHE A 30 -1.00 -13.74 -10.20
C PHE A 30 0.05 -12.63 -10.05
N LEU A 31 0.29 -12.16 -8.82
CA LEU A 31 1.30 -11.14 -8.55
C LEU A 31 2.70 -11.60 -8.95
N ALA A 32 3.08 -12.81 -8.58
CA ALA A 32 4.37 -13.39 -8.94
C ALA A 32 4.55 -13.51 -10.46
N LYS A 33 3.51 -13.93 -11.19
CA LYS A 33 3.54 -14.00 -12.67
C LYS A 33 3.75 -12.64 -13.32
N MET A 34 3.24 -11.59 -12.70
CA MET A 34 3.39 -10.20 -13.17
C MET A 34 4.72 -9.57 -12.72
N GLY A 35 5.57 -10.32 -12.00
CA GLY A 35 6.85 -9.84 -11.49
C GLY A 35 6.74 -8.99 -10.22
N PHE A 36 5.57 -8.96 -9.58
CA PHE A 36 5.40 -8.32 -8.27
C PHE A 36 5.85 -9.27 -7.16
N GLY A 37 6.54 -8.72 -6.16
CA GLY A 37 6.86 -9.42 -4.92
C GLY A 37 5.63 -9.67 -4.05
N ASP A 38 5.80 -10.50 -3.05
CA ASP A 38 4.79 -10.89 -2.05
C ASP A 38 4.64 -9.88 -0.88
N GLY A 39 5.26 -8.70 -1.01
CA GLY A 39 5.28 -7.66 0.00
C GLY A 39 3.93 -6.98 0.21
N TYR A 40 3.02 -7.64 0.93
CA TYR A 40 1.88 -6.98 1.52
C TYR A 40 2.33 -6.13 2.71
N LEU A 41 1.90 -4.87 2.74
CA LEU A 41 2.01 -4.01 3.91
C LEU A 41 0.60 -3.70 4.39
N ASN A 42 0.35 -3.89 5.69
CA ASN A 42 -0.88 -3.41 6.31
C ASN A 42 -0.95 -1.87 6.23
N SER A 43 -2.12 -1.31 6.55
CA SER A 43 -2.37 0.12 6.48
C SER A 43 -1.38 0.98 7.27
N GLU A 44 -0.91 0.53 8.43
CA GLU A 44 0.03 1.28 9.28
C GLU A 44 1.46 1.29 8.69
N ASP A 45 1.96 0.13 8.28
CA ASP A 45 3.30 0.00 7.71
C ASP A 45 3.38 0.68 6.35
N PHE A 46 2.29 0.64 5.57
CA PHE A 46 2.19 1.39 4.33
C PHE A 46 2.22 2.91 4.58
N ALA A 47 1.54 3.41 5.62
CA ALA A 47 1.57 4.82 6.00
C ALA A 47 3.00 5.28 6.37
N LYS A 48 3.71 4.51 7.19
CA LYS A 48 5.11 4.79 7.55
C LYS A 48 6.04 4.79 6.32
N LEU A 49 5.82 3.86 5.39
CA LEU A 49 6.59 3.80 4.15
C LEU A 49 6.38 5.07 3.32
N VAL A 50 5.14 5.52 3.16
CA VAL A 50 4.82 6.74 2.42
C VAL A 50 5.47 7.97 3.06
N GLU A 51 5.41 8.11 4.39
CA GLU A 51 6.08 9.20 5.11
C GLU A 51 7.60 9.17 4.93
N THR A 52 8.20 7.98 5.03
CA THR A 52 9.65 7.79 4.84
C THR A 52 10.07 8.16 3.43
N GLN A 53 9.32 7.70 2.41
CA GLN A 53 9.62 8.02 1.02
C GLN A 53 9.42 9.50 0.72
N ALA A 54 8.39 10.13 1.27
CA ALA A 54 8.18 11.57 1.12
C ALA A 54 9.35 12.37 1.70
N ALA A 55 9.84 12.01 2.88
CA ALA A 55 10.99 12.64 3.52
C ALA A 55 12.29 12.41 2.73
N GLN A 56 12.49 11.21 2.18
CA GLN A 56 13.70 10.86 1.44
C GLN A 56 13.74 11.50 0.05
N TYR A 57 12.64 11.45 -0.70
CA TYR A 57 12.61 11.86 -2.10
C TYR A 57 12.12 13.30 -2.31
N GLY A 58 11.35 13.87 -1.38
CA GLY A 58 10.89 15.26 -1.46
C GLY A 58 12.02 16.26 -1.71
N PRO A 59 13.14 16.22 -0.95
CA PRO A 59 14.28 17.11 -1.18
C PRO A 59 14.98 16.88 -2.53
N VAL A 60 15.03 15.63 -3.00
CA VAL A 60 15.63 15.29 -4.30
C VAL A 60 14.78 15.88 -5.43
N ILE A 61 13.47 15.69 -5.37
CA ILE A 61 12.53 16.22 -6.36
C ILE A 61 12.58 17.75 -6.38
N ALA A 62 12.55 18.39 -5.21
CA ALA A 62 12.63 19.86 -5.08
C ALA A 62 13.93 20.45 -5.64
N LYS A 63 15.00 19.66 -5.75
CA LYS A 63 16.27 20.10 -6.36
C LYS A 63 16.17 20.21 -7.89
N TYR A 64 15.26 19.48 -8.52
CA TYR A 64 15.14 19.37 -9.98
C TYR A 64 13.80 19.90 -10.53
N LEU A 65 12.97 20.52 -9.68
CA LEU A 65 11.79 21.32 -10.05
C LEU A 65 12.13 22.80 -9.93
#